data_AF-A0A7S1I148-F1
#
_entry.id   AF-A0A7S1I148-F1
#
_cell.length_a   1.000
_cell.length_b   1.000
_cell.length_c   1.000
_cell.angle_alpha   90.00
_cell.angle_beta   90.00
_cell.angle_gamma   90.00
#
_symmetry.space_group_name_H-M   'P 1'
#
loop_
_entity.id
_entity.type
_entity.pdbx_description
1 polymer ?
#
loop_
_entity_poly.entity_id
_entity_poly.type
_entity_poly.pdbx_seq_one_letter_code
_entity_poly.pdbx_strand_id
1 'polypeptide(L)'
;RIMAHHSSLPYTPAAGGITKDEVLAAQNGWGQALVNIATINDENGFEAAKAEAEAVLDGAYGYQIGPVLFKPTLTTGNQVFRTTREGALSYFVGRNAEYPNDGGFALKGWRSWKIENAAIFLNGDTATT
;
A
#
# COMPACT_ATOMS: atom_id res chain seq x y z
N ARG A 1 1.58 16.13 23.54
CA ARG A 1 0.95 17.47 23.56
C ARG A 1 -0.56 17.25 23.69
N ILE A 2 -1.20 17.93 24.63
CA ILE A 2 -2.66 17.92 24.85
C ILE A 2 -3.35 18.39 23.56
N MET A 3 -4.30 17.62 23.05
CA MET A 3 -5.19 18.05 21.94
C MET A 3 -6.20 19.05 22.51
N ALA A 4 -6.07 20.33 22.15
CA ALA A 4 -7.14 21.30 22.33
C ALA A 4 -7.95 21.34 21.03
N HIS A 5 -9.12 20.71 21.02
CA HIS A 5 -10.10 20.86 19.95
C HIS A 5 -10.81 22.21 20.13
N HIS A 6 -10.75 23.08 19.13
CA HIS A 6 -11.68 24.20 18.98
C HIS A 6 -12.12 24.30 17.52
N SER A 7 -12.93 23.33 17.10
CA SER A 7 -13.83 23.49 15.97
C SER A 7 -15.24 23.20 16.45
N SER A 8 -16.12 24.20 16.33
CA SER A 8 -17.48 24.24 16.87
C SER A 8 -18.54 23.79 15.86
N LEU A 9 -18.17 22.91 14.92
CA LEU A 9 -19.13 22.23 14.06
C LEU A 9 -19.29 20.78 14.55
N PRO A 10 -20.51 20.28 14.78
CA PRO A 10 -20.71 18.87 15.04
C PRO A 10 -20.31 18.11 13.77
N TYR A 11 -19.13 17.49 13.80
CA TYR A 11 -18.79 16.44 12.85
C TYR A 11 -19.85 15.36 13.01
N THR A 12 -20.67 15.18 11.97
CA THR A 12 -21.60 14.06 11.88
C THR A 12 -20.79 12.94 11.22
N PRO A 13 -20.37 11.90 11.96
CA PRO A 13 -19.66 10.79 11.35
C PRO A 13 -20.54 10.18 10.28
N ALA A 14 -19.96 9.85 9.12
CA ALA A 14 -20.54 8.83 8.26
C ALA A 14 -20.75 7.56 9.11
N ALA A 15 -21.82 6.81 8.85
CA ALA A 15 -22.17 5.65 9.66
C ALA A 15 -21.06 4.58 9.61
N GLY A 16 -20.24 4.55 10.67
CA GLY A 16 -19.15 3.60 10.92
C GLY A 16 -17.78 4.09 10.45
N GLY A 17 -16.94 4.57 11.37
CA GLY A 17 -15.52 4.79 11.09
C GLY A 17 -14.78 3.47 10.87
N ILE A 18 -13.55 3.53 10.39
CA ILE A 18 -12.75 2.34 10.07
C ILE A 18 -12.58 1.45 11.31
N THR A 19 -12.88 0.16 11.13
CA THR A 19 -12.82 -0.85 12.19
C THR A 19 -11.46 -1.52 12.24
N LYS A 20 -11.13 -2.12 13.40
CA LYS A 20 -9.93 -2.94 13.54
C LYS A 20 -9.90 -4.10 12.54
N ASP A 21 -11.05 -4.71 12.27
CA ASP A 21 -11.15 -5.86 11.36
C ASP A 21 -10.88 -5.44 9.91
N GLU A 22 -11.34 -4.26 9.49
CA GLU A 22 -11.01 -3.70 8.17
C GLU A 22 -9.51 -3.39 8.04
N VAL A 23 -8.88 -2.87 9.10
CA VAL A 23 -7.42 -2.65 9.12
C VAL A 23 -6.68 -3.98 8.95
N LEU A 24 -7.04 -5.00 9.73
CA LEU A 24 -6.41 -6.31 9.64
C LEU A 24 -6.68 -6.98 8.29
N ALA A 25 -7.87 -6.81 7.72
CA ALA A 25 -8.20 -7.30 6.38
C ALA A 25 -7.35 -6.63 5.31
N ALA A 26 -7.18 -5.30 5.36
CA ALA A 26 -6.33 -4.57 4.44
C ALA A 26 -4.86 -5.01 4.53
N GLN A 27 -4.32 -5.18 5.74
CA GLN A 27 -2.95 -5.65 5.96
C GLN A 27 -2.74 -7.09 5.44
N ASN A 28 -3.69 -7.98 5.70
CA ASN A 28 -3.63 -9.35 5.19
C ASN A 28 -3.77 -9.40 3.67
N GLY A 29 -4.67 -8.59 3.10
CA GLY A 29 -4.83 -8.45 1.66
C GLY A 29 -3.54 -7.98 0.99
N TRP A 30 -2.84 -7.01 1.57
CA TRP A 30 -1.55 -6.54 1.07
C TRP A 30 -0.47 -7.63 1.12
N GLY A 31 -0.38 -8.37 2.23
CA GLY A 31 0.57 -9.49 2.34
C GLY A 31 0.28 -10.63 1.37
N GLN A 32 -1.00 -10.99 1.21
CA GLN A 32 -1.47 -11.98 0.24
C GLN A 32 -1.15 -11.56 -1.19
N ALA A 33 -1.36 -10.28 -1.52
CA ALA A 33 -1.06 -9.73 -2.83
C ALA A 33 0.41 -9.92 -3.22
N LEU A 34 1.36 -9.73 -2.28
CA LEU A 34 2.78 -10.00 -2.56
C LEU A 34 3.04 -11.45 -2.94
N VAL A 35 2.43 -12.40 -2.22
CA VAL A 35 2.56 -13.83 -2.53
C VAL A 35 1.90 -14.18 -3.87
N ASN A 36 0.74 -13.61 -4.16
CA ASN A 36 0.05 -13.82 -5.43
C ASN A 36 0.88 -13.32 -6.60
N ILE A 37 1.37 -12.07 -6.54
CA ILE A 37 2.22 -11.48 -7.59
C ILE A 37 3.46 -12.33 -7.82
N ALA A 38 4.14 -12.75 -6.75
CA ALA A 38 5.32 -13.61 -6.85
C ALA A 38 4.98 -14.96 -7.51
N THR A 39 3.88 -15.60 -7.10
CA THR A 39 3.46 -16.91 -7.62
C THR A 39 3.06 -16.82 -9.09
N ILE A 40 2.25 -15.81 -9.46
CA ILE A 40 1.87 -15.55 -10.84
C ILE A 40 3.10 -15.27 -11.71
N ASN A 41 4.10 -14.55 -11.19
CA ASN A 41 5.34 -14.33 -11.94
C ASN A 41 6.07 -15.64 -12.25
N ASP A 42 6.07 -16.60 -11.33
CA ASP A 42 6.73 -17.89 -11.51
C ASP A 42 5.95 -18.82 -12.46
N GLU A 43 4.62 -18.76 -12.42
CA GLU A 43 3.74 -19.65 -13.19
C GLU A 43 3.37 -19.09 -14.57
N ASN A 44 3.17 -17.78 -14.67
CA ASN A 44 2.61 -17.09 -15.85
C ASN A 44 3.51 -15.98 -16.39
N GLY A 45 4.61 -15.67 -15.71
CA GLY A 45 5.59 -14.69 -16.15
C GLY A 45 5.24 -13.24 -15.80
N PHE A 46 6.15 -12.35 -16.20
CA PHE A 46 6.15 -10.96 -15.78
C PHE A 46 4.90 -10.16 -16.15
N GLU A 47 4.37 -10.31 -17.37
CA GLU A 47 3.21 -9.51 -17.80
C GLU A 47 1.96 -9.81 -16.97
N ALA A 48 1.75 -11.08 -16.61
CA ALA A 48 0.65 -11.48 -15.73
C ALA A 48 0.85 -10.93 -14.30
N ALA A 49 2.08 -10.99 -13.78
CA ALA A 49 2.40 -10.44 -12.46
C ALA A 49 2.27 -8.92 -12.41
N LYS A 50 2.62 -8.23 -13.49
CA LYS A 50 2.43 -6.78 -13.64
C LYS A 50 0.95 -6.42 -13.63
N ALA A 51 0.11 -7.15 -14.35
CA ALA A 51 -1.34 -6.92 -14.35
C ALA A 51 -1.95 -7.11 -12.94
N GLU A 52 -1.51 -8.13 -12.20
CA GLU A 52 -1.92 -8.31 -10.80
C GLU A 52 -1.46 -7.15 -9.92
N ALA A 53 -0.20 -6.70 -10.07
CA ALA A 53 0.32 -5.56 -9.30
C ALA A 53 -0.42 -4.26 -9.61
N GLU A 54 -0.83 -4.04 -10.85
CA GLU A 54 -1.68 -2.92 -11.26
C GLU A 54 -3.05 -2.98 -10.55
N ALA A 55 -3.71 -4.14 -10.54
CA ALA A 55 -4.99 -4.31 -9.85
C ALA A 55 -4.87 -4.09 -8.32
N VAL A 56 -3.79 -4.58 -7.71
CA VAL A 56 -3.49 -4.36 -6.29
C VAL A 56 -3.32 -2.87 -6.00
N LEU A 57 -2.60 -2.13 -6.85
CA LEU A 57 -2.41 -0.69 -6.68
C LEU A 57 -3.72 0.08 -6.78
N ASP A 58 -4.55 -0.25 -7.75
CA ASP A 58 -5.83 0.41 -7.99
C ASP A 58 -6.86 0.12 -6.87
N GLY A 59 -6.77 -1.05 -6.24
CA GLY A 59 -7.62 -1.43 -5.12
C GLY A 59 -7.15 -0.92 -3.75
N ALA A 60 -5.84 -0.83 -3.53
CA ALA A 60 -5.28 -0.51 -2.22
C ALA A 60 -4.89 0.96 -2.04
N TYR A 61 -4.69 1.72 -3.12
CA TYR A 61 -4.22 3.10 -3.07
C TYR A 61 -5.12 4.04 -3.86
N GLY A 62 -5.55 5.12 -3.20
CA GLY A 62 -6.47 6.11 -3.77
C GLY A 62 -5.83 7.11 -4.74
N TYR A 63 -5.03 6.65 -5.72
CA TYR A 63 -4.40 7.53 -6.72
C TYR A 63 -5.41 8.36 -7.53
N GLN A 64 -6.65 7.87 -7.66
CA GLN A 64 -7.79 8.56 -8.28
C GLN A 64 -8.47 9.60 -7.36
N ILE A 65 -8.18 9.57 -6.06
CA ILE A 65 -8.81 10.44 -5.05
C ILE A 65 -7.87 11.62 -4.70
N GLY A 66 -6.56 11.41 -4.75
CA GLY A 66 -5.58 12.45 -4.49
C GLY A 66 -4.14 11.92 -4.45
N PRO A 67 -3.19 12.78 -4.03
CA PRO A 67 -1.79 12.38 -3.90
C PRO A 67 -1.63 11.23 -2.89
N VAL A 68 -0.88 10.20 -3.29
CA VAL A 68 -0.48 9.08 -2.41
C VAL A 68 0.99 9.24 -2.05
N LEU A 69 1.32 9.10 -0.77
CA LEU A 69 2.71 9.12 -0.29
C LEU A 69 3.24 7.71 -0.12
N PHE A 70 3.35 6.96 -1.22
CA PHE A 70 3.87 5.59 -1.17
C PHE A 70 5.37 5.63 -0.86
N LYS A 71 5.79 5.05 0.26
CA LYS A 71 7.19 5.05 0.70
C LYS A 71 7.77 3.64 0.66
N PRO A 72 8.45 3.24 -0.44
CA PRO A 72 9.18 1.99 -0.52
C PRO A 72 10.07 1.72 0.69
N THR A 73 10.24 0.45 1.04
CA THR A 73 11.07 0.04 2.19
C THR A 73 12.58 0.19 1.94
N LEU A 74 13.01 0.17 0.67
CA LEU A 74 14.42 0.08 0.28
C LEU A 74 14.91 1.30 -0.54
N THR A 75 14.23 2.44 -0.47
CA THR A 75 14.64 3.65 -1.23
C THR A 75 15.24 4.73 -0.34
N THR A 76 16.19 5.48 -0.91
CA THR A 76 16.88 6.61 -0.27
C THR A 76 16.95 7.80 -1.25
N GLY A 77 17.18 9.02 -0.75
CA GLY A 77 17.37 10.22 -1.56
C GLY A 77 16.06 10.81 -2.15
N ASN A 78 16.13 11.40 -3.35
CA ASN A 78 15.00 12.13 -3.96
C ASN A 78 13.82 11.23 -4.39
N GLN A 79 14.01 9.91 -4.31
CA GLN A 79 13.06 8.87 -4.66
C GLN A 79 12.61 8.10 -3.41
N VAL A 80 12.58 8.72 -2.22
CA VAL A 80 12.06 8.07 -1.01
C VAL A 80 10.54 7.88 -1.07
N PHE A 81 9.82 8.79 -1.73
CA PHE A 81 8.39 8.66 -1.99
C PHE A 81 8.13 8.43 -3.47
N ARG A 82 7.13 7.60 -3.78
CA ARG A 82 6.50 7.47 -5.10
C ARG A 82 5.14 8.15 -5.00
N THR A 83 5.02 9.30 -5.63
CA THR A 83 3.76 10.07 -5.62
C THR A 83 2.83 9.74 -6.79
N THR A 84 3.32 8.97 -7.76
CA THR A 84 2.56 8.49 -8.91
C THR A 84 2.30 7.00 -8.83
N ARG A 85 1.24 6.55 -9.50
CA ARG A 85 0.89 5.14 -9.63
C ARG A 85 2.01 4.37 -10.32
N GLU A 86 2.58 4.93 -11.38
CA GLU A 86 3.68 4.35 -12.16
C GLU A 86 4.93 4.16 -11.31
N GLY A 87 5.20 5.10 -10.41
CA GLY A 87 6.31 5.00 -9.46
C GLY A 87 6.11 3.89 -8.44
N ALA A 88 4.89 3.72 -7.92
CA ALA A 88 4.59 2.59 -7.03
C ALA A 88 4.63 1.25 -7.78
N LEU A 89 4.10 1.18 -9.00
CA LEU A 89 4.16 -0.02 -9.84
C LEU A 89 5.61 -0.44 -10.11
N SER A 90 6.47 0.54 -10.42
CA SER A 90 7.90 0.29 -10.56
C SER A 90 8.49 -0.35 -9.29
N TYR A 91 8.14 0.12 -8.10
CA TYR A 91 8.62 -0.53 -6.88
C TYR A 91 8.15 -1.99 -6.76
N PHE A 92 6.89 -2.28 -7.10
CA PHE A 92 6.33 -3.63 -7.02
C PHE A 92 6.99 -4.60 -8.01
N VAL A 93 7.12 -4.23 -9.29
CA VAL A 93 7.53 -5.17 -10.35
C VAL A 93 8.77 -4.75 -11.16
N GLY A 94 9.26 -3.53 -10.98
CA GLY A 94 10.46 -3.01 -11.64
C GLY A 94 10.25 -2.68 -13.11
N ARG A 95 11.34 -2.76 -13.88
CA ARG A 95 11.40 -2.54 -15.36
C ARG A 95 10.89 -1.18 -15.83
N ASN A 96 11.06 -0.15 -15.02
CA ASN A 96 10.78 1.24 -15.38
C ASN A 96 12.09 2.04 -15.49
N ALA A 97 12.35 2.65 -16.64
CA ALA A 97 13.56 3.42 -16.90
C ALA A 97 13.71 4.67 -16.02
N GLU A 98 12.61 5.22 -15.49
CA GLU A 98 12.62 6.35 -14.55
C GLU A 98 13.06 5.93 -13.13
N TYR A 99 12.99 4.63 -12.85
CA TYR A 99 13.30 4.03 -11.56
C TYR A 99 14.23 2.82 -11.75
N PRO A 100 15.45 3.03 -12.30
CA PRO A 100 16.35 1.94 -12.70
C PRO A 100 16.82 1.05 -11.52
N ASN A 101 16.67 1.54 -10.29
CA ASN A 101 17.04 0.81 -9.07
C ASN A 101 15.89 -0.06 -8.52
N ASP A 102 14.68 0.06 -9.07
CA ASP A 102 13.56 -0.76 -8.64
C ASP A 102 13.64 -2.14 -9.31
N GLY A 103 14.10 -3.14 -8.55
CA GLY A 103 14.23 -4.52 -9.01
C GLY A 103 12.94 -5.37 -8.92
N GLY A 104 11.80 -4.77 -8.60
CA GLY A 104 10.53 -5.47 -8.38
C GLY A 104 10.47 -6.17 -7.02
N PHE A 105 10.02 -5.45 -5.98
CA PHE A 105 9.92 -5.99 -4.62
C PHE A 105 9.00 -7.21 -4.52
N ALA A 106 7.86 -7.19 -5.20
CA ALA A 106 6.89 -8.27 -5.19
C ALA A 106 7.37 -9.50 -6.01
N LEU A 107 8.39 -9.35 -6.85
CA LEU A 107 8.96 -10.44 -7.64
C LEU A 107 10.07 -11.21 -6.91
N LYS A 108 10.32 -10.90 -5.63
CA LYS A 108 11.38 -11.54 -4.81
C LYS A 108 11.00 -12.92 -4.25
N GLY A 109 10.11 -13.66 -4.92
CA GLY A 109 9.75 -15.03 -4.54
C GLY A 109 9.00 -15.14 -3.20
N TRP A 110 8.13 -14.18 -2.88
CA TRP A 110 7.29 -14.23 -1.68
C TRP A 110 6.41 -15.49 -1.68
N ARG A 111 6.33 -16.17 -0.54
CA ARG A 111 5.50 -17.38 -0.34
C ARG A 111 4.65 -17.35 0.93
N SER A 112 4.96 -16.43 1.84
CA SER A 112 4.19 -16.21 3.05
C SER A 112 4.40 -14.77 3.52
N TRP A 113 3.48 -14.30 4.36
CA TRP A 113 3.58 -13.03 5.07
C TRP A 113 3.15 -13.25 6.51
N LYS A 114 3.58 -12.34 7.38
CA LYS A 114 3.11 -12.25 8.76
C LYS A 114 2.99 -10.77 9.11
N ILE A 115 1.85 -10.40 9.68
CA ILE A 115 1.60 -9.04 10.16
C ILE A 115 1.72 -9.02 11.68
N GLU A 116 2.57 -8.13 12.20
CA GLU A 116 2.75 -7.91 13.64
C GLU A 116 2.59 -6.42 13.93
N ASN A 117 1.41 -6.03 14.43
CA ASN A 117 1.13 -4.64 14.79
C ASN A 117 1.65 -4.35 16.20
N ALA A 118 2.48 -3.31 16.35
CA ALA A 118 2.86 -2.80 17.67
C ALA A 118 1.69 -2.08 18.35
N ALA A 119 0.87 -1.38 17.56
CA ALA A 119 -0.39 -0.77 17.97
C ALA A 119 -1.35 -0.66 16.77
N ILE A 120 -2.63 -0.42 17.03
CA ILE A 120 -3.58 0.03 16.01
C ILE A 120 -4.33 1.22 16.62
N PHE A 121 -4.18 2.39 16.01
CA PHE A 121 -4.87 3.61 16.38
C PHE A 121 -5.97 3.90 15.35
N LEU A 122 -7.21 4.06 15.81
CA LEU A 122 -8.39 4.35 14.97
C LEU A 122 -8.90 5.77 15.29
N ASN A 123 -9.16 6.57 14.27
CA ASN A 123 -9.68 7.93 14.37
C ASN A 123 -10.61 8.25 13.20
N GLY A 124 -11.92 8.06 13.41
CA GLY A 124 -12.92 8.23 12.35
C GLY A 124 -12.62 7.30 11.18
N ASP A 125 -12.38 7.87 10.01
CA ASP A 125 -12.09 7.13 8.77
C ASP A 125 -10.58 6.87 8.56
N THR A 126 -9.75 7.14 9.57
CA THR A 126 -8.29 6.94 9.52
C THR A 126 -7.84 5.88 10.52
N ALA A 127 -6.91 5.03 10.09
CA ALA A 127 -6.17 4.15 10.98
C ALA A 127 -4.66 4.35 10.83
N THR A 128 -3.91 4.06 11.89
CA THR A 128 -2.44 3.98 11.87
C THR A 128 -2.00 2.76 12.65
N THR A 129 -1.03 2.03 12.10
CA THR A 129 -0.53 0.76 12.63
C THR A 129 0.98 0.78 12.78
#